data_AF-A0A0A9CVY4-F1
#
_entry.id   AF-A0A0A9CVY4-F1
#
_cell.length_a   1.000
_cell.length_b   1.000
_cell.length_c   1.000
_cell.angle_alpha   90.00
_cell.angle_beta   90.00
_cell.angle_gamma   90.00
#
_symmetry.space_group_name_H-M   'P 1'
#
loop_
_entity.id
_entity.type
_entity.pdbx_description
1 polymer ?
#
loop_
_entity_poly.entity_id
_entity_poly.type
_entity_poly.pdbx_seq_one_letter_code
_entity_poly.pdbx_strand_id
1 'polypeptide(L)'
;MDTGCLSSMNITGANQARAFVGQLPTQRCYTSSHHMGFAVKSLVLRNKGKILHRRLGALQVVCQDFPRPPLESTIHFLEAGQLSSFFRNSPSKPLQVVIAGAGLAGLSTAKYLADAGHKPILLEARDVLGGKVAAWKDEDGHWYETGLHIFFGAYPNIQNLFGELGIEDRLQWKEHSMIFAMPNKPGEFSRFDFPETLPAPLNGVWAILRNNEMFT
;
A
#
# COMPACT_ATOMS: atom_id res chain seq x y z
N MET A 1 -16.33 39.08 5.91
CA MET A 1 -17.78 38.88 5.83
C MET A 1 -18.06 38.57 4.39
N ASP A 2 -18.29 37.29 4.08
CA ASP A 2 -19.10 36.86 2.94
C ASP A 2 -19.45 35.39 3.19
N THR A 3 -20.76 35.19 3.33
CA THR A 3 -21.45 33.94 3.59
C THR A 3 -21.74 33.24 2.27
N GLY A 4 -21.04 32.14 1.97
CA GLY A 4 -21.23 31.36 0.75
C GLY A 4 -21.83 29.98 1.03
N CYS A 5 -23.16 29.91 0.97
CA CYS A 5 -23.99 28.77 0.56
C CYS A 5 -23.62 27.36 1.08
N LEU A 6 -24.27 26.95 2.18
CA LEU A 6 -24.46 25.54 2.53
C LEU A 6 -25.38 24.89 1.47
N SER A 7 -24.85 23.97 0.66
CA SER A 7 -25.69 23.07 -0.13
C SER A 7 -26.12 21.90 0.76
N SER A 8 -27.29 22.02 1.39
CA SER A 8 -27.98 20.90 2.01
C SER A 8 -28.66 20.05 0.93
N MET A 9 -28.23 18.81 0.73
CA MET A 9 -29.00 17.82 -0.02
C MET A 9 -29.98 17.11 0.92
N ASN A 10 -31.24 17.51 0.88
CA ASN A 10 -32.37 16.78 1.46
C ASN A 10 -32.85 15.72 0.45
N ILE A 11 -32.69 14.45 0.77
CA ILE A 11 -33.29 13.35 0.00
C ILE A 11 -34.57 12.92 0.73
N THR A 12 -35.68 13.54 0.37
CA THR A 12 -37.03 13.08 0.74
C THR A 12 -37.75 12.55 -0.50
N GLY A 13 -37.91 11.23 -0.54
CA GLY A 13 -39.09 10.54 -1.07
C GLY A 13 -39.27 10.46 -2.59
N ALA A 14 -38.95 9.30 -3.17
CA ALA A 14 -39.92 8.49 -3.91
C ALA A 14 -39.26 7.17 -4.37
N ASN A 15 -40.01 6.08 -4.22
CA ASN A 15 -39.66 4.72 -4.59
C ASN A 15 -38.98 4.59 -5.97
N GLN A 16 -37.69 4.26 -5.97
CA GLN A 16 -37.11 3.38 -6.96
C GLN A 16 -35.88 2.71 -6.35
N ALA A 17 -36.07 1.49 -5.87
CA ALA A 17 -34.98 0.58 -5.60
C ALA A 17 -34.23 0.32 -6.91
N ARG A 18 -33.11 1.00 -7.12
CA ARG A 18 -32.07 0.53 -8.04
C ARG A 18 -31.01 -0.15 -7.18
N ALA A 19 -31.02 -1.47 -7.22
CA ALA A 19 -29.89 -2.27 -6.80
C ALA A 19 -28.66 -1.77 -7.58
N PHE A 20 -27.64 -1.29 -6.87
CA PHE A 20 -26.34 -1.00 -7.47
C PHE A 20 -25.64 -2.34 -7.71
N VAL A 21 -26.03 -3.03 -8.79
CA VAL A 21 -25.20 -4.07 -9.41
C VAL A 21 -24.24 -3.35 -10.34
N GLY A 22 -23.26 -2.68 -9.75
CA GLY A 22 -22.13 -2.11 -10.48
C GLY A 22 -20.99 -3.10 -10.43
N GLN A 23 -20.79 -3.87 -11.50
CA GLN A 23 -19.52 -4.57 -11.72
C GLN A 23 -18.41 -3.52 -11.72
N LEU A 24 -17.49 -3.61 -10.77
CA LEU A 24 -16.19 -2.94 -10.84
C LEU A 24 -15.57 -3.30 -12.20
N PRO A 25 -15.15 -2.33 -13.03
CA PRO A 25 -14.46 -2.66 -14.26
C PRO A 25 -13.19 -3.43 -13.91
N THR A 26 -13.11 -4.67 -14.37
CA THR A 26 -11.88 -5.46 -14.42
C THR A 26 -10.96 -4.81 -15.45
N GLN A 27 -10.33 -3.70 -15.09
CA GLN A 27 -9.17 -3.24 -15.84
C GLN A 27 -8.08 -4.29 -15.67
N ARG A 28 -7.70 -4.90 -16.79
CA ARG A 28 -6.55 -5.80 -16.89
C ARG A 28 -5.34 -5.09 -16.29
N CYS A 29 -4.93 -5.55 -15.10
CA CYS A 29 -3.58 -5.31 -14.60
C CYS A 29 -2.59 -5.73 -15.70
N TYR A 30 -1.53 -4.94 -15.86
CA TYR A 30 -0.47 -5.14 -16.84
C TYR A 30 0.01 -6.60 -16.90
N THR A 31 -0.52 -7.38 -17.84
CA THR A 31 -0.03 -8.73 -18.16
C THR A 31 1.06 -8.62 -19.21
N SER A 32 2.18 -7.98 -18.89
CA SER A 32 3.47 -8.18 -19.57
C SER A 32 4.52 -7.24 -19.01
N SER A 33 5.60 -7.82 -18.51
CA SER A 33 6.86 -7.14 -18.26
C SER A 33 7.50 -6.76 -19.60
N HIS A 34 7.18 -5.58 -20.13
CA HIS A 34 7.95 -5.01 -21.23
C HIS A 34 9.32 -4.57 -20.72
N HIS A 35 10.38 -5.28 -21.14
CA HIS A 35 11.76 -4.91 -20.88
C HIS A 35 12.10 -3.57 -21.56
N MET A 36 12.31 -2.52 -20.77
CA MET A 36 12.90 -1.27 -21.23
C MET A 36 14.40 -1.30 -20.92
N GLY A 37 15.20 -1.80 -21.86
CA GLY A 37 16.65 -1.78 -21.77
C GLY A 37 17.19 -0.39 -22.15
N PHE A 38 17.67 0.38 -21.17
CA PHE A 38 18.46 1.59 -21.45
C PHE A 38 19.93 1.19 -21.70
N ALA A 39 20.39 1.34 -22.94
CA ALA A 39 21.80 1.19 -23.28
C ALA A 39 22.59 2.45 -22.88
N VAL A 40 23.37 2.36 -21.80
CA VAL A 40 24.32 3.42 -21.44
C VAL A 40 25.51 3.36 -22.41
N LYS A 41 25.67 4.38 -23.25
CA LYS A 41 26.84 4.53 -24.13
C LYS A 41 28.07 4.89 -23.28
N SER A 42 28.98 3.93 -23.12
CA SER A 42 30.32 4.17 -22.56
C SER A 42 31.14 5.04 -23.53
N LEU A 43 31.60 6.21 -23.05
CA LEU A 43 32.60 7.02 -23.74
C LEU A 43 33.97 6.33 -23.60
N VAL A 44 34.50 5.81 -24.72
CA VAL A 44 35.80 5.13 -24.76
C VAL A 44 36.91 6.14 -25.10
N LEU A 45 37.71 6.53 -24.11
CA LEU A 45 39.04 7.11 -24.33
C LEU A 45 40.02 5.98 -24.68
N ARG A 46 40.54 5.99 -25.92
CA ARG A 46 41.51 5.01 -26.39
C ARG A 46 42.87 5.24 -25.74
N ASN A 47 43.35 4.28 -24.95
CA ASN A 47 44.77 4.13 -24.69
C ASN A 47 45.19 2.67 -24.95
N LYS A 48 46.33 2.49 -25.64
CA LYS A 48 46.81 1.18 -26.12
C LYS A 48 47.44 0.39 -24.96
N GLY A 49 46.65 -0.46 -24.33
CA GLY A 49 47.10 -1.49 -23.38
C GLY A 49 46.09 -2.63 -23.37
N LYS A 50 46.53 -3.88 -23.19
CA LYS A 50 45.66 -5.07 -23.21
C LYS A 50 44.65 -4.99 -22.06
N ILE A 51 43.43 -4.52 -22.34
CA ILE A 51 42.32 -4.48 -21.40
C ILE A 51 41.64 -5.85 -21.42
N LEU A 52 41.74 -6.56 -20.29
CA LEU A 52 40.89 -7.71 -20.02
C LEU A 52 39.45 -7.19 -19.88
N HIS A 53 38.66 -7.27 -20.94
CA HIS A 53 37.26 -6.87 -20.93
C HIS A 53 36.47 -7.85 -20.06
N ARG A 54 36.41 -7.58 -18.76
CA ARG A 54 35.35 -8.13 -17.91
C ARG A 54 34.06 -7.45 -18.38
N ARG A 55 33.28 -8.11 -19.25
CA ARG A 55 31.92 -7.68 -19.59
C ARG A 55 31.13 -7.62 -18.28
N LEU A 56 31.04 -6.46 -17.67
CA LEU A 56 30.00 -6.16 -16.71
C LEU A 56 28.70 -6.28 -17.51
N GLY A 57 27.96 -7.39 -17.29
CA GLY A 57 26.64 -7.56 -17.88
C GLY A 57 25.81 -6.33 -17.56
N ALA A 58 25.01 -5.86 -18.53
CA ALA A 58 24.08 -4.76 -18.29
C ALA A 58 23.24 -5.11 -17.05
N LEU A 59 23.20 -4.21 -16.06
CA LEU A 59 22.35 -4.36 -14.90
C LEU A 59 20.91 -4.46 -15.39
N GLN A 60 20.29 -5.63 -15.20
CA GLN A 60 18.91 -5.85 -15.57
C GLN A 60 18.04 -5.41 -14.40
N VAL A 61 17.35 -4.28 -14.54
CA VAL A 61 16.29 -3.88 -13.61
C VAL A 61 15.06 -4.72 -13.94
N VAL A 62 14.63 -5.56 -13.00
CA VAL A 62 13.44 -6.39 -13.14
C VAL A 62 12.39 -5.91 -12.16
N CYS A 63 11.21 -5.55 -12.66
CA CYS A 63 10.04 -5.40 -11.82
C CYS A 63 9.54 -6.81 -11.48
N GLN A 64 9.80 -7.24 -10.25
CA GLN A 64 9.37 -8.54 -9.74
C GLN A 64 8.44 -8.34 -8.56
N ASP A 65 7.36 -9.12 -8.54
CA ASP A 65 6.50 -9.25 -7.37
C ASP A 65 7.09 -10.29 -6.42
N PHE A 66 7.07 -9.97 -5.13
CA PHE A 66 7.49 -10.90 -4.08
C PHE A 66 6.26 -11.61 -3.50
N PRO A 67 6.39 -12.86 -3.05
CA PRO A 67 5.30 -13.54 -2.40
C PRO A 67 4.89 -12.79 -1.13
N ARG A 68 3.59 -12.80 -0.83
CA ARG A 68 3.09 -12.35 0.47
C ARG A 68 3.76 -13.19 1.58
N PRO A 69 4.31 -12.57 2.63
CA PRO A 69 4.86 -13.31 3.77
C PRO A 69 3.75 -14.09 4.49
N PRO A 70 4.07 -15.23 5.13
CA PRO A 70 3.08 -16.03 5.86
C PRO A 70 2.71 -15.33 7.17
N LEU A 71 1.66 -14.52 7.16
CA LEU A 71 1.23 -13.70 8.31
C LEU A 71 0.08 -14.34 9.09
N GLU A 72 -0.64 -15.25 8.46
CA GLU A 72 -1.94 -15.78 8.90
C GLU A 72 -1.83 -16.60 10.19
N SER A 73 -0.67 -17.19 10.46
CA SER A 73 -0.39 -17.97 11.66
C SER A 73 0.13 -17.14 12.83
N THR A 74 0.38 -15.83 12.64
CA THR A 74 0.91 -14.98 13.70
C THR A 74 -0.16 -14.62 14.73
N ILE A 75 0.22 -14.57 16.00
CA ILE A 75 -0.70 -14.25 17.11
C ILE A 75 -1.41 -12.91 16.88
N HIS A 76 -0.68 -11.89 16.43
CA HIS A 76 -1.23 -10.57 16.18
C HIS A 76 -2.25 -10.54 15.03
N PHE A 77 -2.02 -11.31 13.97
CA PHE A 77 -2.97 -11.43 12.87
C PHE A 77 -4.27 -12.09 13.35
N LEU A 78 -4.15 -13.18 14.10
CA LEU A 78 -5.29 -13.91 14.66
C LEU A 78 -6.08 -13.06 15.67
N GLU A 79 -5.40 -12.35 16.56
CA GLU A 79 -6.01 -11.45 17.56
C GLU A 79 -6.79 -10.31 16.88
N ALA A 80 -6.22 -9.69 15.84
CA ALA A 80 -6.91 -8.66 15.08
C ALA A 80 -8.12 -9.21 14.31
N GLY A 81 -8.03 -10.43 13.77
CA GLY A 81 -9.17 -11.09 13.12
C GLY A 81 -10.29 -11.45 14.10
N GLN A 82 -9.96 -11.84 15.33
CA GLN A 82 -10.94 -12.03 16.39
C GLN A 82 -11.64 -10.72 16.74
N LEU A 83 -10.88 -9.63 16.90
CA LEU A 83 -11.42 -8.31 17.19
C LEU A 83 -12.34 -7.82 16.05
N SER A 84 -11.97 -8.03 14.80
CA SER A 84 -12.79 -7.63 13.65
C SER A 84 -14.07 -8.45 13.54
N SER A 85 -14.00 -9.75 13.87
CA SER A 85 -15.16 -10.66 13.86
C SER A 85 -16.19 -10.35 14.95
N PHE A 86 -15.74 -9.83 16.10
CA PHE A 86 -16.61 -9.47 17.23
C PHE A 86 -17.72 -8.50 16.84
N PHE A 87 -17.45 -7.61 15.87
CA PHE A 87 -18.41 -6.61 15.42
C PHE A 87 -19.57 -7.19 14.59
N ARG A 88 -19.53 -8.44 14.11
CA ARG A 88 -20.54 -8.98 13.17
C ARG A 88 -21.89 -9.38 13.81
N ASN A 89 -22.12 -9.03 15.06
CA ASN A 89 -23.36 -9.36 15.76
C ASN A 89 -24.46 -8.32 15.45
N SER A 90 -25.57 -8.76 14.83
CA SER A 90 -26.70 -7.88 14.53
C SER A 90 -27.45 -7.45 15.80
N PRO A 91 -27.62 -6.14 16.05
CA PRO A 91 -28.42 -5.63 17.15
C PRO A 91 -29.92 -5.83 16.87
N SER A 92 -30.73 -5.90 17.93
CA SER A 92 -32.19 -5.89 17.81
C SER A 92 -32.74 -4.60 17.20
N LYS A 93 -32.00 -3.48 17.35
CA LYS A 93 -32.35 -2.17 16.78
C LYS A 93 -31.10 -1.50 16.19
N PRO A 94 -31.01 -1.36 14.85
CA PRO A 94 -29.92 -0.63 14.21
C PRO A 94 -29.83 0.83 14.67
N LEU A 95 -28.62 1.27 15.00
CA LEU A 95 -28.31 2.67 15.29
C LEU A 95 -28.00 3.41 13.99
N GLN A 96 -28.32 4.70 13.97
CA GLN A 96 -27.85 5.62 12.95
C GLN A 96 -26.69 6.42 13.54
N VAL A 97 -25.50 6.30 12.94
CA VAL A 97 -24.26 6.84 13.52
C VAL A 97 -23.62 7.81 12.53
N VAL A 98 -23.53 9.09 12.89
CA VAL A 98 -22.86 10.10 12.06
C VAL A 98 -21.36 10.08 12.32
N ILE A 99 -20.56 10.02 11.27
CA ILE A 99 -19.10 9.97 11.30
C ILE A 99 -18.58 11.14 10.47
N ALA A 100 -17.76 11.99 11.07
CA ALA A 100 -17.15 13.14 10.40
C ALA A 100 -15.70 12.81 9.99
N GLY A 101 -15.47 12.69 8.69
CA GLY A 101 -14.19 12.42 8.04
C GLY A 101 -14.11 11.00 7.44
N ALA A 102 -13.88 10.91 6.14
CA ALA A 102 -13.70 9.65 5.40
C ALA A 102 -12.21 9.33 5.13
N GLY A 103 -11.36 9.53 6.13
CA GLY A 103 -10.02 8.94 6.18
C GLY A 103 -10.07 7.46 6.56
N LEU A 104 -8.91 6.79 6.64
CA LEU A 104 -8.83 5.37 7.02
C LEU A 104 -9.58 5.04 8.32
N ALA A 105 -9.50 5.92 9.34
CA ALA A 105 -10.20 5.74 10.61
C ALA A 105 -11.73 5.77 10.46
N GLY A 106 -12.27 6.78 9.78
CA GLY A 106 -13.71 6.92 9.56
C GLY A 106 -14.28 5.87 8.61
N LEU A 107 -13.53 5.51 7.55
CA LEU A 107 -13.87 4.40 6.66
C LEU A 107 -13.90 3.06 7.41
N SER A 108 -12.91 2.78 8.25
CA SER A 108 -12.87 1.57 9.07
C SER A 108 -14.03 1.55 10.08
N THR A 109 -14.33 2.67 10.73
CA THR A 109 -15.46 2.80 11.65
C THR A 109 -16.78 2.55 10.95
N ALA A 110 -17.01 3.16 9.78
CA ALA A 110 -18.20 2.95 8.98
C ALA A 110 -18.33 1.49 8.55
N LYS A 111 -17.24 0.87 8.08
CA LYS A 111 -17.20 -0.53 7.69
C LYS A 111 -17.63 -1.45 8.83
N TYR A 112 -17.01 -1.35 10.01
CA TYR A 112 -17.35 -2.25 11.13
C TYR A 112 -18.73 -1.98 11.73
N LEU A 113 -19.22 -0.73 11.71
CA LEU A 113 -20.62 -0.45 12.07
C LEU A 113 -21.61 -1.06 11.06
N ALA A 114 -21.29 -1.02 9.77
CA ALA A 114 -22.12 -1.64 8.75
C ALA A 114 -22.12 -3.17 8.87
N ASP A 115 -20.97 -3.79 9.11
CA ASP A 115 -20.85 -5.23 9.39
C ASP A 115 -21.66 -5.66 10.62
N ALA A 116 -21.76 -4.77 11.62
CA ALA A 116 -22.60 -4.96 12.80
C ALA A 116 -24.09 -4.75 12.53
N GLY A 117 -24.52 -4.43 11.31
CA GLY A 117 -25.92 -4.16 10.99
C GLY A 117 -26.42 -2.78 11.45
N HIS A 118 -25.54 -1.84 11.80
CA HIS A 118 -25.89 -0.44 12.01
C HIS A 118 -25.91 0.35 10.68
N LYS A 119 -26.42 1.58 10.72
CA LYS A 119 -26.48 2.50 9.57
C LYS A 119 -25.52 3.69 9.76
N PRO A 120 -24.25 3.58 9.36
CA PRO A 120 -23.31 4.69 9.39
C PRO A 120 -23.68 5.76 8.36
N ILE A 121 -23.55 7.03 8.73
CA ILE A 121 -23.63 8.20 7.87
C ILE A 121 -22.23 8.84 7.87
N LEU A 122 -21.46 8.56 6.82
CA LEU A 122 -20.09 9.04 6.68
C LEU A 122 -20.06 10.36 5.89
N LEU A 123 -19.58 11.42 6.53
CA LEU A 123 -19.50 12.76 5.94
C LEU A 123 -18.03 13.14 5.74
N GLU A 124 -17.64 13.43 4.51
CA GLU A 124 -16.31 13.95 4.17
C GLU A 124 -16.41 15.40 3.73
N ALA A 125 -15.46 16.24 4.17
CA ALA A 125 -15.48 17.67 3.87
C ALA A 125 -15.01 17.98 2.44
N ARG A 126 -14.17 17.13 1.86
CA ARG A 126 -13.57 17.32 0.53
C ARG A 126 -14.24 16.41 -0.52
N ASP A 127 -14.01 16.72 -1.79
CA ASP A 127 -14.43 15.88 -2.91
C ASP A 127 -13.47 14.69 -3.18
N VAL A 128 -12.81 14.19 -2.13
CA VAL A 128 -11.84 13.09 -2.21
C VAL A 128 -11.79 12.31 -0.90
N LEU A 129 -11.76 10.99 -1.00
CA LEU A 129 -11.67 10.08 0.14
C LEU A 129 -10.22 9.86 0.60
N GLY A 130 -10.05 9.29 1.79
CA GLY A 130 -8.76 8.79 2.27
C GLY A 130 -8.02 9.72 3.22
N GLY A 131 -8.39 10.99 3.32
CA GLY A 131 -7.73 11.90 4.26
C GLY A 131 -6.25 12.09 3.88
N LYS A 132 -5.34 11.54 4.69
CA LYS A 132 -3.89 11.55 4.46
C LYS A 132 -3.42 10.53 3.39
N VAL A 133 -4.26 9.58 3.01
CA VAL A 133 -3.98 8.64 1.89
C VAL A 133 -4.70 9.06 0.60
N ALA A 134 -5.20 10.29 0.53
CA ALA A 134 -5.88 10.80 -0.66
C ALA A 134 -4.90 11.01 -1.83
N ALA A 135 -5.42 10.81 -3.04
CA ALA A 135 -4.72 11.06 -4.29
C ALA A 135 -5.67 11.78 -5.27
N TRP A 136 -5.09 12.57 -6.17
CA TRP A 136 -5.80 13.31 -7.20
C TRP A 136 -5.16 13.03 -8.56
N LYS A 137 -5.94 13.27 -9.61
CA LYS A 137 -5.50 13.13 -10.99
C LYS A 137 -5.37 14.52 -11.62
N ASP A 138 -4.24 14.79 -12.27
CA ASP A 138 -4.03 16.03 -13.03
C ASP A 138 -4.72 16.01 -14.40
N GLU A 139 -4.58 17.10 -15.16
CA GLU A 139 -5.18 17.25 -16.49
C GLU A 139 -4.61 16.23 -17.51
N ASP A 140 -3.38 15.80 -17.31
CA ASP A 140 -2.69 14.80 -18.14
C ASP A 140 -3.07 13.35 -17.78
N GLY A 141 -3.79 13.17 -16.67
CA GLY A 141 -4.26 11.87 -16.21
C GLY A 141 -3.31 11.15 -15.25
N HIS A 142 -2.24 11.81 -14.78
CA HIS A 142 -1.30 11.28 -13.80
C HIS A 142 -1.80 11.49 -12.36
N TRP A 143 -1.47 10.53 -11.49
CA TRP A 143 -1.82 10.60 -10.08
C TRP A 143 -0.72 11.29 -9.27
N TYR A 144 -1.13 12.15 -8.35
CA TYR A 144 -0.28 12.67 -7.29
C TYR A 144 -0.94 12.42 -5.93
N GLU A 145 -0.14 11.99 -4.97
CA GLU A 145 -0.60 11.52 -3.66
C GLU A 145 -0.29 12.54 -2.58
N THR A 146 -1.03 12.47 -1.48
CA THR A 146 -0.74 13.29 -0.28
C THR A 146 0.61 12.92 0.34
N GLY A 147 1.07 11.67 0.20
CA GLY A 147 2.34 11.20 0.72
C GLY A 147 2.64 9.78 0.26
N LEU A 148 3.90 9.36 0.41
CA LEU A 148 4.33 8.00 0.11
C LEU A 148 3.96 7.07 1.27
N HIS A 149 3.13 6.06 1.00
CA HIS A 149 2.64 5.13 2.02
C HIS A 149 3.23 3.73 1.83
N ILE A 150 3.76 3.15 2.91
CA ILE A 150 4.31 1.79 2.93
C ILE A 150 3.51 0.95 3.93
N PHE A 151 3.05 -0.22 3.50
CA PHE A 151 2.35 -1.18 4.35
C PHE A 151 3.33 -2.26 4.83
N PHE A 152 3.26 -2.57 6.12
CA PHE A 152 4.12 -3.59 6.74
C PHE A 152 3.33 -4.88 7.00
N GLY A 153 4.05 -6.01 7.04
CA GLY A 153 3.49 -7.28 7.51
C GLY A 153 3.01 -7.23 8.96
N ALA A 154 3.65 -6.38 9.78
CA ALA A 154 3.28 -6.17 11.18
C ALA A 154 2.03 -5.28 11.39
N TYR A 155 1.21 -5.05 10.36
CA TYR A 155 -0.04 -4.27 10.45
C TYR A 155 -1.28 -5.18 10.42
N PRO A 156 -1.58 -5.92 11.50
CA PRO A 156 -2.56 -6.99 11.47
C PRO A 156 -3.98 -6.53 11.14
N ASN A 157 -4.39 -5.34 11.59
CA ASN A 157 -5.72 -4.78 11.28
C ASN A 157 -5.87 -4.43 9.80
N ILE A 158 -4.82 -3.90 9.17
CA ILE A 158 -4.85 -3.61 7.72
C ILE A 158 -4.85 -4.90 6.93
N GLN A 159 -4.04 -5.89 7.30
CA GLN A 159 -4.01 -7.20 6.62
C GLN A 159 -5.39 -7.89 6.69
N ASN A 160 -6.03 -7.87 7.86
CA ASN A 160 -7.40 -8.38 8.00
C ASN A 160 -8.40 -7.57 7.18
N LEU A 161 -8.35 -6.24 7.21
CA LEU A 161 -9.26 -5.40 6.43
C LEU A 161 -9.15 -5.65 4.92
N PHE A 162 -7.93 -5.82 4.40
CA PHE A 162 -7.72 -6.18 2.99
C PHE A 162 -8.29 -7.56 2.67
N GLY A 163 -8.13 -8.53 3.58
CA GLY A 163 -8.72 -9.87 3.44
C GLY A 163 -10.24 -9.90 3.50
N GLU A 164 -10.83 -9.12 4.39
CA GLU A 164 -12.28 -8.97 4.50
C GLU A 164 -12.90 -8.36 3.24
N LEU A 165 -12.16 -7.52 2.53
CA LEU A 165 -12.57 -6.89 1.28
C LEU A 165 -12.17 -7.68 0.03
N GLY A 166 -11.36 -8.74 0.17
CA GLY A 166 -10.85 -9.54 -0.95
C GLY A 166 -9.96 -8.76 -1.92
N ILE A 167 -9.10 -7.88 -1.39
CA ILE A 167 -8.23 -6.98 -2.18
C ILE A 167 -6.75 -7.13 -1.82
N GLU A 168 -6.34 -8.26 -1.26
CA GLU A 168 -4.96 -8.47 -0.81
C GLU A 168 -3.95 -8.49 -1.97
N ASP A 169 -4.41 -8.80 -3.18
CA ASP A 169 -3.65 -8.75 -4.43
C ASP A 169 -3.20 -7.33 -4.81
N ARG A 170 -3.80 -6.30 -4.20
CA ARG A 170 -3.39 -4.90 -4.38
C ARG A 170 -2.15 -4.51 -3.58
N LEU A 171 -1.73 -5.33 -2.62
CA LEU A 171 -0.49 -5.12 -1.88
C LEU A 171 0.69 -5.74 -2.64
N GLN A 172 1.49 -4.90 -3.27
CA GLN A 172 2.69 -5.32 -3.98
C GLN A 172 3.87 -5.49 -3.02
N TRP A 173 4.03 -6.70 -2.49
CA TRP A 173 5.16 -7.04 -1.62
C TRP A 173 6.49 -6.87 -2.34
N LYS A 174 7.49 -6.39 -1.59
CA LYS A 174 8.87 -6.17 -2.04
C LYS A 174 9.82 -7.04 -1.23
N GLU A 175 11.06 -7.14 -1.73
CA GLU A 175 12.14 -7.85 -1.06
C GLU A 175 12.23 -7.40 0.40
N HIS A 176 12.46 -8.36 1.31
CA HIS A 176 12.64 -8.07 2.72
C HIS A 176 14.03 -7.48 2.97
N SER A 177 14.18 -6.22 2.54
CA SER A 177 15.43 -5.47 2.59
C SER A 177 15.17 -4.01 2.94
N MET A 178 16.12 -3.39 3.63
CA MET A 178 16.16 -1.94 3.82
C MET A 178 17.37 -1.37 3.10
N ILE A 179 17.13 -0.49 2.14
CA ILE A 179 18.17 0.10 1.28
C ILE A 179 18.36 1.56 1.68
N PHE A 180 19.60 1.95 1.91
CA PHE A 180 19.99 3.29 2.33
C PHE A 180 21.00 3.87 1.34
N ALA A 181 20.79 5.11 0.92
CA ALA A 181 21.77 5.85 0.14
C ALA A 181 22.98 6.19 1.02
N MET A 182 24.19 6.16 0.45
CA MET A 182 25.42 6.49 1.15
C MET A 182 25.76 7.98 0.97
N PRO A 183 25.62 8.84 2.00
CA PRO A 183 25.85 10.29 1.83
C PRO A 183 27.28 10.61 1.41
N ASN A 184 28.24 9.82 1.90
CA ASN A 184 29.67 9.99 1.63
C ASN A 184 30.10 9.44 0.26
N LYS A 185 29.23 8.69 -0.43
CA LYS A 185 29.52 8.06 -1.72
C LYS A 185 28.32 8.23 -2.67
N PRO A 186 28.22 9.38 -3.36
CA PRO A 186 27.09 9.68 -4.23
C PRO A 186 26.85 8.60 -5.28
N GLY A 187 25.61 8.08 -5.33
CA GLY A 187 25.21 7.01 -6.25
C GLY A 187 25.41 5.59 -5.73
N GLU A 188 26.03 5.42 -4.56
CA GLU A 188 26.15 4.13 -3.88
C GLU A 188 25.03 3.93 -2.84
N PHE A 189 24.65 2.66 -2.65
CA PHE A 189 23.59 2.24 -1.73
C PHE A 189 24.08 1.07 -0.88
N SER A 190 23.82 1.14 0.42
CA SER A 190 24.01 0.04 1.36
C SER A 190 22.67 -0.62 1.67
N ARG A 191 22.68 -1.92 1.99
CA ARG A 191 21.45 -2.71 2.22
C ARG A 191 21.55 -3.57 3.47
N PHE A 192 20.43 -3.72 4.15
CA PHE A 192 20.21 -4.73 5.18
C PHE A 192 19.24 -5.77 4.62
N ASP A 193 19.71 -7.01 4.50
CA ASP A 193 18.94 -8.12 3.94
C ASP A 193 18.51 -9.07 5.04
N PHE A 194 17.20 -9.33 5.10
CA PHE A 194 16.59 -10.16 6.13
C PHE A 194 16.32 -11.55 5.56
N PRO A 195 17.12 -12.58 5.89
CA PRO A 195 16.95 -13.90 5.31
C PRO A 195 15.62 -14.52 5.73
N GLU A 196 14.87 -15.04 4.76
CA GLU A 196 13.59 -15.72 5.00
C GLU A 196 13.74 -17.03 5.78
N THR A 197 14.93 -17.63 5.76
CA THR A 197 15.25 -18.86 6.50
C THR A 197 15.44 -18.65 7.99
N LEU A 198 15.63 -17.41 8.44
CA LEU A 198 15.84 -17.07 9.85
C LEU A 198 14.59 -16.41 10.44
N PRO A 199 14.14 -16.81 11.64
CA PRO A 199 13.02 -16.15 12.30
C PRO A 199 13.44 -14.77 12.84
N ALA A 200 12.45 -13.93 13.18
CA ALA A 200 12.70 -12.73 13.96
C ALA A 200 13.08 -13.10 15.42
N PRO A 201 14.01 -12.38 16.07
CA PRO A 201 14.81 -11.25 15.56
C PRO A 201 16.13 -11.66 14.89
N LEU A 202 16.41 -12.96 14.74
CA LEU A 202 17.69 -13.48 14.21
C LEU A 202 17.97 -13.02 12.77
N ASN A 203 16.94 -12.94 11.93
CA ASN A 203 17.06 -12.36 10.58
C ASN A 203 17.59 -10.92 10.60
N GLY A 204 17.12 -10.08 11.52
CA GLY A 204 17.58 -8.70 11.68
C GLY A 204 18.98 -8.60 12.26
N VAL A 205 19.31 -9.42 13.27
CA VAL A 205 20.68 -9.49 13.81
C VAL A 205 21.66 -9.90 12.69
N TRP A 206 21.30 -10.88 11.87
CA TRP A 206 22.12 -11.29 10.74
C TRP A 206 22.26 -10.19 9.69
N ALA A 207 21.18 -9.48 9.37
CA ALA A 207 21.21 -8.36 8.43
C ALA A 207 22.21 -7.28 8.86
N ILE A 208 22.24 -6.95 10.16
CA ILE A 208 23.17 -5.98 10.74
C ILE A 208 24.60 -6.50 10.65
N LEU A 209 24.85 -7.74 11.09
CA LEU A 209 26.19 -8.34 11.09
C LEU A 209 26.79 -8.49 9.69
N ARG A 210 25.95 -8.63 8.66
CA ARG A 210 26.40 -8.73 7.27
C ARG A 210 26.69 -7.37 6.63
N ASN A 211 26.12 -6.29 7.15
CA ASN A 211 26.33 -4.97 6.57
C ASN A 211 27.69 -4.40 7.02
N ASN A 212 28.64 -4.35 6.09
CA ASN A 212 29.98 -3.85 6.33
C ASN A 212 30.18 -2.39 5.90
N GLU A 213 29.18 -1.75 5.28
CA GLU A 213 29.35 -0.44 4.64
C GLU A 213 28.81 0.72 5.46
N MET A 214 27.80 0.50 6.30
CA MET A 214 27.13 1.58 7.02
C MET A 214 27.77 1.92 8.38
N PHE A 215 28.51 0.97 8.98
CA PHE A 215 29.10 1.13 10.31
C PHE A 215 30.63 1.31 10.28
N THR A 216 31.21 1.57 9.10
CA THR A 216 32.62 1.95 8.92
C THR A 216 32.72 3.36 8.35
#